data_AF-A0A940BM57-F1
#
_entry.id   AF-A0A940BM57-F1
#
_cell.length_a   1.000
_cell.length_b   1.000
_cell.length_c   1.000
_cell.angle_alpha   90.00
_cell.angle_beta   90.00
_cell.angle_gamma   90.00
#
_symmetry.space_group_name_H-M   'P 1'
#
loop_
_entity.id
_entity.type
_entity.pdbx_description
1 polymer ?
#
loop_
_entity_poly.entity_id
_entity_poly.type
_entity_poly.pdbx_seq_one_letter_code
_entity_poly.pdbx_strand_id
1 'polypeptide(L)'
;MKNRIRRSTVAFIMAAMIIAAGLGGCGQVEETEIPTEETVQEEVTEEAVTEEATESSEQEETSEVQEESEESEAQNYDENEAEKIDWAAIWPDISQASEIEHLKDADICIEDYRYFVNSNDREDILLTYKYQEIILDDASRKAFPKLADTIDKYNLGKGESKNKFFLKNHTNARKEKYIKSHNYETFNGEKNVLLSRVDDQVFSFVEIYSTYKGESIDTYFSSGVNLDPNTGEMIRFSDVIADEDKLIETIYEKLDEQDPGIRGNSDNADSSVVNYIKGENEEDIYWVMRPYGITIFFNPGVIVPRIMGPLEVSVTYLDNPELFTDKYTAENGNWAISLKEAYIDVNGDGKSDHIYWEDDYEDEDGGDSSYITGISIYVNDKKYSFDYNDYSNDIASTFIKNCNDYYMYVKTTQASDMVYTYVYKLSGSEVTYVGEQDGVIYKGCIYDPEHFYVSHTLFLVQVIYGIKKVKIGDDGLYSNLDKYFTVSEKSSKEITVKTDINVKEVDEAENVGTEKTLPSGVIFKIFRSDYETFADCVLEDGSLFRLEMEKSDSDSYWPNMTNGKGLWEVLEAEEY
;
A
#
# COMPACT_ATOMS: atom_id res chain seq x y z
N MET A 1 -52.58 11.81 -4.32
CA MET A 1 -52.99 11.58 -2.92
C MET A 1 -53.04 10.08 -2.67
N LYS A 2 -52.41 9.63 -1.59
CA LYS A 2 -52.36 8.27 -1.00
C LYS A 2 -51.27 7.29 -1.48
N ASN A 3 -50.13 7.43 -0.80
CA ASN A 3 -49.37 6.43 -0.06
C ASN A 3 -49.01 5.10 -0.75
N ARG A 4 -47.70 4.94 -1.00
CA ARG A 4 -47.03 3.68 -0.68
C ARG A 4 -45.67 3.98 -0.05
N ILE A 5 -45.57 3.55 1.21
CA ILE A 5 -44.39 3.51 2.07
C ILE A 5 -43.29 2.75 1.32
N ARG A 6 -42.19 3.42 0.98
CA ARG A 6 -40.94 2.75 0.60
C ARG A 6 -40.18 2.49 1.90
N ARG A 7 -40.05 1.21 2.26
CA ARG A 7 -39.05 0.74 3.22
C ARG A 7 -37.68 1.02 2.58
N SER A 8 -36.89 1.87 3.22
CA SER A 8 -35.47 2.04 2.94
C SER A 8 -34.75 0.79 3.43
N THR A 9 -34.35 -0.07 2.52
CA THR A 9 -33.33 -1.08 2.80
C THR A 9 -32.00 -0.37 2.58
N VAL A 10 -31.34 -0.04 3.69
CA VAL A 10 -29.93 0.37 3.72
C VAL A 10 -29.14 -0.89 3.38
N ALA A 11 -28.44 -0.88 2.24
CA ALA A 11 -27.45 -1.91 1.92
C ALA A 11 -26.12 -1.40 2.44
N PHE A 12 -25.66 -2.00 3.54
CA PHE A 12 -24.35 -1.74 4.13
C PHE A 12 -23.26 -2.37 3.25
N ILE A 13 -22.17 -1.62 3.11
CA ILE A 13 -21.09 -1.87 2.16
C ILE A 13 -20.10 -2.84 2.80
N MET A 14 -20.04 -4.06 2.24
CA MET A 14 -18.90 -4.94 2.42
C MET A 14 -17.67 -4.27 1.83
N ALA A 15 -16.54 -4.38 2.53
CA ALA A 15 -15.22 -4.05 2.02
C ALA A 15 -14.93 -4.89 0.75
N ALA A 16 -15.34 -4.36 -0.40
CA ALA A 16 -15.05 -4.91 -1.70
C ALA A 16 -13.72 -4.32 -2.19
N MET A 17 -12.64 -5.08 -2.04
CA MET A 17 -11.55 -4.98 -3.00
C MET A 17 -12.07 -5.46 -4.36
N ILE A 18 -12.17 -4.51 -5.28
CA ILE A 18 -12.27 -4.62 -6.74
C ILE A 18 -12.71 -6.02 -7.25
N ILE A 19 -14.01 -6.17 -7.48
CA ILE A 19 -14.53 -7.09 -8.49
C ILE A 19 -14.94 -6.22 -9.68
N ALA A 20 -14.06 -6.09 -10.67
CA ALA A 20 -14.47 -5.65 -12.00
C ALA A 20 -15.13 -6.85 -12.70
N ALA A 21 -16.43 -7.04 -12.50
CA ALA A 21 -17.22 -7.98 -13.30
C ALA A 21 -18.24 -7.18 -14.12
N GLY A 22 -17.94 -6.99 -15.40
CA GLY A 22 -18.89 -6.47 -16.38
C GLY A 22 -20.12 -7.38 -16.47
N LEU A 23 -21.25 -6.91 -15.98
CA LEU A 23 -22.55 -7.56 -16.15
C LEU A 23 -23.21 -7.04 -17.42
N GLY A 24 -23.06 -7.80 -18.50
CA GLY A 24 -23.78 -7.59 -19.76
C GLY A 24 -24.62 -8.81 -20.18
N GLY A 25 -25.95 -8.72 -20.00
CA GLY A 25 -26.93 -9.18 -21.00
C GLY A 25 -27.45 -10.63 -20.94
N CYS A 26 -28.70 -10.77 -20.49
CA CYS A 26 -29.55 -11.95 -20.70
C CYS A 26 -29.85 -12.24 -22.19
N GLY A 27 -29.95 -13.53 -22.54
CA GLY A 27 -30.66 -14.06 -23.70
C GLY A 27 -31.32 -15.41 -23.38
N GLN A 28 -32.65 -15.48 -23.51
CA GLN A 28 -33.57 -16.59 -23.20
C GLN A 28 -33.17 -17.97 -23.75
N VAL A 29 -33.47 -19.06 -23.01
CA VAL A 29 -34.22 -20.24 -23.51
C VAL A 29 -35.02 -20.89 -22.36
N GLU A 30 -36.15 -21.48 -22.73
CA GLU A 30 -37.38 -21.89 -22.03
C GLU A 30 -37.32 -22.94 -20.89
N GLU A 31 -38.41 -22.92 -20.13
CA GLU A 31 -38.88 -23.85 -19.09
C GLU A 31 -38.78 -25.33 -19.46
N THR A 32 -38.42 -26.16 -18.48
CA THR A 32 -39.09 -27.45 -18.29
C THR A 32 -39.00 -27.89 -16.84
N GLU A 33 -40.15 -27.94 -16.17
CA GLU A 33 -40.38 -28.57 -14.86
C GLU A 33 -40.11 -30.08 -14.91
N ILE A 34 -39.77 -30.68 -13.76
CA ILE A 34 -40.31 -31.97 -13.24
C ILE A 34 -39.66 -32.31 -11.87
N PRO A 35 -40.33 -33.06 -10.97
CA PRO A 35 -40.49 -32.69 -9.56
C PRO A 35 -39.85 -33.62 -8.51
N THR A 36 -40.05 -33.21 -7.26
CA THR A 36 -39.90 -33.87 -5.93
C THR A 36 -40.51 -35.28 -5.79
N GLU A 37 -39.84 -36.19 -5.06
CA GLU A 37 -40.28 -36.77 -3.75
C GLU A 37 -39.48 -38.03 -3.31
N GLU A 38 -39.21 -38.05 -2.00
CA GLU A 38 -39.22 -39.15 -1.00
C GLU A 38 -38.46 -40.50 -1.13
N THR A 39 -37.58 -40.69 -0.13
CA THR A 39 -37.38 -41.82 0.81
C THR A 39 -38.02 -43.19 0.54
N VAL A 40 -37.23 -44.28 0.63
CA VAL A 40 -37.54 -45.55 1.33
C VAL A 40 -36.25 -46.31 1.72
N GLN A 41 -36.20 -46.84 2.96
CA GLN A 41 -35.24 -47.80 3.53
C GLN A 41 -35.63 -49.26 3.22
N GLU A 42 -34.67 -50.20 3.19
CA GLU A 42 -34.76 -51.62 3.70
C GLU A 42 -33.46 -52.34 3.29
N GLU A 43 -32.60 -52.82 4.22
CA GLU A 43 -32.64 -54.01 5.08
C GLU A 43 -31.85 -55.22 4.53
N VAL A 44 -31.17 -55.91 5.45
CA VAL A 44 -30.11 -56.91 5.27
C VAL A 44 -30.70 -58.33 5.26
N THR A 45 -30.08 -59.26 4.51
CA THR A 45 -30.15 -60.71 4.81
C THR A 45 -28.84 -61.45 4.51
N GLU A 46 -28.41 -62.25 5.48
CA GLU A 46 -27.24 -63.16 5.52
C GLU A 46 -27.51 -64.55 4.90
N GLU A 47 -26.41 -65.27 4.58
CA GLU A 47 -26.06 -66.69 4.89
C GLU A 47 -25.17 -67.30 3.78
N ALA A 48 -24.16 -68.19 3.97
CA ALA A 48 -23.27 -68.58 5.07
C ALA A 48 -22.23 -69.65 4.56
N VAL A 49 -21.22 -69.97 5.40
CA VAL A 49 -20.44 -71.25 5.53
C VAL A 49 -19.20 -71.47 4.61
N THR A 50 -17.96 -71.86 5.02
CA THR A 50 -17.41 -72.60 6.20
C THR A 50 -15.90 -72.33 6.51
N GLU A 51 -15.54 -72.63 7.78
CA GLU A 51 -14.27 -72.77 8.57
C GLU A 51 -13.03 -73.46 7.91
N GLU A 52 -11.76 -73.27 8.34
CA GLU A 52 -11.13 -73.72 9.61
C GLU A 52 -9.87 -72.92 10.06
N ALA A 53 -9.57 -73.04 11.38
CA ALA A 53 -8.57 -72.40 12.25
C ALA A 53 -7.06 -72.69 11.95
N THR A 54 -6.07 -71.91 12.40
CA THR A 54 -5.52 -71.89 13.79
C THR A 54 -4.52 -70.74 14.05
N GLU A 55 -4.63 -70.20 15.27
CA GLU A 55 -3.74 -69.39 16.15
C GLU A 55 -2.43 -68.75 15.64
N SER A 56 -2.32 -67.42 15.87
CA SER A 56 -1.06 -66.71 16.18
C SER A 56 -1.35 -65.45 17.01
N SER A 57 -0.42 -65.15 17.92
CA SER A 57 -0.41 -64.16 19.00
C SER A 57 -0.42 -62.68 18.61
N GLU A 58 -0.89 -61.87 19.58
CA GLU A 58 -0.82 -60.40 19.77
C GLU A 58 0.18 -59.59 18.92
N GLN A 59 -0.31 -58.50 18.31
CA GLN A 59 0.20 -57.13 18.51
C GLN A 59 -0.70 -56.09 17.81
N GLU A 60 -0.98 -54.99 18.50
CA GLU A 60 -1.62 -53.77 17.98
C GLU A 60 -0.72 -53.10 16.93
N GLU A 61 -1.27 -52.78 15.76
CA GLU A 61 -0.65 -51.87 14.78
C GLU A 61 -1.60 -50.70 14.51
N THR A 62 -1.17 -49.53 14.98
CA THR A 62 -1.52 -48.20 14.49
C THR A 62 -0.98 -48.03 13.07
N SER A 63 -1.83 -47.76 12.09
CA SER A 63 -1.41 -47.39 10.74
C SER A 63 -1.21 -45.88 10.64
N GLU A 64 0.05 -45.46 10.67
CA GLU A 64 0.55 -44.19 10.13
C GLU A 64 0.32 -44.16 8.60
N VAL A 65 -0.13 -43.03 8.07
CA VAL A 65 -0.05 -42.74 6.62
C VAL A 65 1.12 -41.77 6.42
N GLN A 66 2.11 -42.25 5.67
CA GLN A 66 3.40 -41.63 5.39
C GLN A 66 3.26 -40.29 4.63
N GLU A 67 3.95 -39.27 5.11
CA GLU A 67 4.46 -38.17 4.28
C GLU A 67 5.57 -38.73 3.38
N GLU A 68 5.37 -38.63 2.06
CA GLU A 68 6.44 -38.88 1.09
C GLU A 68 7.26 -37.60 0.91
N SER A 69 8.43 -37.58 1.53
CA SER A 69 9.48 -36.60 1.31
C SER A 69 10.24 -36.96 0.01
N GLU A 70 9.96 -36.25 -1.08
CA GLU A 70 10.89 -36.19 -2.22
C GLU A 70 11.87 -35.03 -2.02
N GLU A 71 13.04 -35.37 -1.51
CA GLU A 71 14.23 -34.53 -1.49
C GLU A 71 14.73 -34.37 -2.95
N SER A 72 14.24 -33.37 -3.67
CA SER A 72 14.76 -33.04 -5.01
C SER A 72 15.89 -32.02 -4.91
N GLU A 73 17.08 -32.45 -5.35
CA GLU A 73 18.31 -31.67 -5.48
C GLU A 73 18.07 -30.23 -5.92
N ALA A 74 18.64 -29.28 -5.18
CA ALA A 74 18.66 -27.86 -5.51
C ALA A 74 19.34 -27.65 -6.88
N GLN A 75 18.53 -27.62 -7.94
CA GLN A 75 18.96 -27.16 -9.24
C GLN A 75 19.06 -25.63 -9.18
N ASN A 76 20.25 -25.14 -9.46
CA ASN A 76 20.54 -23.72 -9.66
C ASN A 76 19.65 -23.25 -10.82
N TYR A 77 18.60 -22.49 -10.48
CA TYR A 77 17.69 -21.96 -11.48
C TYR A 77 18.45 -20.96 -12.34
N ASP A 78 18.34 -21.12 -13.66
CA ASP A 78 18.88 -20.16 -14.61
C ASP A 78 18.06 -18.87 -14.45
N GLU A 79 18.52 -17.98 -13.56
CA GLU A 79 18.07 -16.59 -13.35
C GLU A 79 18.35 -15.73 -14.59
N ASN A 80 18.03 -16.23 -15.78
CA ASN A 80 18.20 -15.49 -17.02
C ASN A 80 17.19 -14.32 -17.05
N GLU A 81 17.66 -13.23 -16.41
CA GLU A 81 17.20 -11.85 -16.41
C GLU A 81 15.78 -11.64 -15.87
N ALA A 82 15.65 -11.77 -14.54
CA ALA A 82 14.76 -10.85 -13.84
C ALA A 82 15.37 -9.45 -13.99
N GLU A 83 14.79 -8.62 -14.85
CA GLU A 83 15.16 -7.22 -14.94
C GLU A 83 14.69 -6.55 -13.64
N LYS A 84 15.61 -6.40 -12.67
CA LYS A 84 15.34 -5.69 -11.43
C LYS A 84 15.22 -4.21 -11.77
N ILE A 85 14.00 -3.71 -11.95
CA ILE A 85 13.77 -2.27 -11.88
C ILE A 85 13.82 -1.89 -10.41
N ASP A 86 15.01 -1.50 -9.99
CA ASP A 86 15.25 -0.95 -8.67
C ASP A 86 14.81 0.52 -8.71
N TRP A 87 13.54 0.74 -8.42
CA TRP A 87 13.01 2.09 -8.39
C TRP A 87 13.66 2.92 -7.29
N ALA A 88 13.99 2.31 -6.14
CA ALA A 88 14.73 2.94 -5.03
C ALA A 88 16.08 3.52 -5.50
N ALA A 89 16.76 2.80 -6.36
CA ALA A 89 17.98 3.23 -7.01
C ALA A 89 17.82 4.46 -7.93
N ILE A 90 16.64 4.70 -8.52
CA ILE A 90 16.34 5.88 -9.37
C ILE A 90 16.11 7.12 -8.51
N TRP A 91 15.91 7.00 -7.21
CA TRP A 91 15.61 8.14 -6.35
C TRP A 91 16.79 8.52 -5.43
N PRO A 92 16.93 9.82 -5.06
CA PRO A 92 18.11 10.33 -4.39
C PRO A 92 18.25 9.73 -3.01
N ASP A 93 19.50 9.52 -2.63
CA ASP A 93 19.86 9.33 -1.24
C ASP A 93 19.58 10.64 -0.51
N ILE A 94 18.50 10.63 0.28
CA ILE A 94 18.02 11.78 1.04
C ILE A 94 18.59 11.79 2.46
N SER A 95 19.54 10.92 2.79
CA SER A 95 20.15 10.88 4.13
C SER A 95 20.81 12.21 4.46
N GLN A 96 20.15 13.01 5.28
CA GLN A 96 20.74 14.17 5.91
C GLN A 96 20.94 13.84 7.39
N ALA A 97 22.18 13.92 7.83
CA ALA A 97 22.54 13.74 9.23
C ALA A 97 22.00 14.91 10.07
N SER A 98 20.71 14.88 10.37
CA SER A 98 20.11 15.63 11.47
C SER A 98 20.20 14.81 12.76
N GLU A 99 20.18 15.48 13.91
CA GLU A 99 20.18 14.81 15.20
C GLU A 99 18.76 14.26 15.44
N ILE A 100 18.57 12.96 15.21
CA ILE A 100 17.28 12.27 15.38
C ILE A 100 17.15 11.90 16.86
N GLU A 101 16.26 12.59 17.57
CA GLU A 101 15.92 12.31 18.97
C GLU A 101 14.61 11.54 19.10
N HIS A 102 13.61 11.88 18.27
CA HIS A 102 12.30 11.24 18.24
C HIS A 102 12.17 10.34 17.01
N LEU A 103 11.41 9.24 17.11
CA LEU A 103 11.21 8.34 15.97
C LEU A 103 10.48 9.05 14.82
N LYS A 104 9.65 10.04 15.15
CA LYS A 104 9.02 10.86 14.14
C LYS A 104 10.05 11.58 13.29
N ASP A 105 11.17 12.04 13.84
CA ASP A 105 12.23 12.73 13.10
C ASP A 105 13.02 11.79 12.16
N ALA A 106 12.84 10.47 12.30
CA ALA A 106 13.46 9.48 11.44
C ALA A 106 12.95 9.62 10.00
N ASP A 107 13.79 9.30 9.02
CA ASP A 107 13.40 9.17 7.62
C ASP A 107 13.07 7.69 7.33
N ILE A 108 11.76 7.39 7.24
CA ILE A 108 11.24 6.04 6.99
C ILE A 108 10.66 5.97 5.58
N CYS A 109 10.96 4.88 4.90
CA CYS A 109 10.72 4.70 3.48
C CYS A 109 10.08 3.33 3.23
N ILE A 110 9.09 3.24 2.34
CA ILE A 110 8.60 1.96 1.82
C ILE A 110 9.14 1.75 0.40
N GLU A 111 9.89 0.67 0.21
CA GLU A 111 10.49 0.34 -1.09
C GLU A 111 9.83 -0.85 -1.74
N ASP A 112 9.49 -0.68 -3.02
CA ASP A 112 8.81 -1.69 -3.84
C ASP A 112 9.82 -2.54 -4.62
N TYR A 113 9.73 -3.85 -4.43
CA TYR A 113 10.50 -4.82 -5.18
C TYR A 113 9.55 -5.67 -6.03
N ARG A 114 9.83 -5.77 -7.33
CA ARG A 114 9.05 -6.57 -8.28
C ARG A 114 9.94 -7.57 -8.99
N TYR A 115 9.44 -8.80 -9.10
CA TYR A 115 10.08 -9.91 -9.79
C TYR A 115 9.09 -10.53 -10.75
N PHE A 116 9.61 -11.02 -11.87
CA PHE A 116 8.83 -11.72 -12.86
C PHE A 116 9.57 -12.94 -13.37
N VAL A 117 8.79 -13.92 -13.84
CA VAL A 117 9.32 -15.06 -14.60
C VAL A 117 8.65 -15.06 -15.96
N ASN A 118 9.47 -14.96 -17.01
CA ASN A 118 9.01 -15.01 -18.38
C ASN A 118 8.93 -16.44 -18.92
N SER A 119 8.16 -16.62 -19.99
CA SER A 119 8.20 -17.79 -20.85
C SER A 119 9.57 -17.95 -21.52
N ASN A 120 9.83 -19.15 -22.07
CA ASN A 120 11.10 -19.46 -22.72
C ASN A 120 11.40 -18.57 -23.96
N ASP A 121 10.36 -18.05 -24.61
CA ASP A 121 10.45 -17.11 -25.74
C ASP A 121 10.48 -15.63 -25.30
N ARG A 122 10.39 -15.36 -23.99
CA ARG A 122 10.39 -14.02 -23.36
C ARG A 122 9.25 -13.09 -23.80
N GLU A 123 8.23 -13.61 -24.49
CA GLU A 123 7.08 -12.81 -24.93
C GLU A 123 5.99 -12.69 -23.85
N ASP A 124 6.02 -13.56 -22.83
CA ASP A 124 4.91 -13.75 -21.88
C ASP A 124 5.37 -13.78 -20.42
N ILE A 125 4.67 -13.05 -19.54
CA ILE A 125 4.92 -13.06 -18.09
C ILE A 125 4.07 -14.16 -17.44
N LEU A 126 4.74 -15.19 -16.92
CA LEU A 126 4.10 -16.36 -16.31
C LEU A 126 3.81 -16.17 -14.82
N LEU A 127 4.74 -15.55 -14.11
CA LEU A 127 4.66 -15.26 -12.68
C LEU A 127 5.06 -13.82 -12.42
N THR A 128 4.37 -13.17 -11.49
CA THR A 128 4.87 -11.96 -10.85
C THR A 128 4.89 -12.13 -9.34
N TYR A 129 5.86 -11.50 -8.69
CA TYR A 129 5.84 -11.34 -7.25
C TYR A 129 6.30 -9.94 -6.87
N LYS A 130 5.47 -9.22 -6.12
CA LYS A 130 5.76 -7.91 -5.56
C LYS A 130 5.91 -8.04 -4.04
N TYR A 131 6.90 -7.40 -3.45
CA TYR A 131 6.88 -7.14 -2.02
C TYR A 131 7.44 -5.77 -1.69
N GLN A 132 7.05 -5.26 -0.53
CA GLN A 132 7.51 -4.00 0.01
C GLN A 132 8.40 -4.22 1.24
N GLU A 133 9.48 -3.44 1.31
CA GLU A 133 10.38 -3.39 2.46
C GLU A 133 10.28 -2.05 3.17
N ILE A 134 10.47 -2.06 4.49
CA ILE A 134 10.60 -0.84 5.29
C ILE A 134 12.08 -0.50 5.40
N ILE A 135 12.46 0.70 4.97
CA ILE A 135 13.85 1.16 4.99
C ILE A 135 13.97 2.36 5.93
N LEU A 136 14.97 2.29 6.81
CA LEU A 136 15.42 3.41 7.64
C LEU A 136 16.74 3.90 7.06
N ASP A 137 16.90 5.23 6.96
CA ASP A 137 18.16 5.83 6.55
C ASP A 137 19.28 5.62 7.60
N ASP A 138 20.53 5.90 7.24
CA ASP A 138 21.69 5.68 8.12
C ASP A 138 21.60 6.43 9.46
N ALA A 139 21.05 7.65 9.45
CA ALA A 139 20.87 8.43 10.67
C ALA A 139 19.82 7.77 11.58
N SER A 140 18.68 7.36 11.03
CA SER A 140 17.60 6.68 11.76
C SER A 140 18.04 5.34 12.30
N ARG A 141 18.80 4.55 11.52
CA ARG A 141 19.37 3.27 11.96
C ARG A 141 20.33 3.44 13.12
N LYS A 142 21.09 4.54 13.14
CA LYS A 142 22.00 4.86 14.25
C LYS A 142 21.23 5.30 15.52
N ALA A 143 20.14 6.04 15.35
CA ALA A 143 19.29 6.49 16.46
C ALA A 143 18.48 5.31 17.07
N PHE A 144 17.94 4.43 16.22
CA PHE A 144 17.09 3.30 16.61
C PHE A 144 17.65 1.93 16.15
N PRO A 145 18.84 1.52 16.63
CA PRO A 145 19.53 0.35 16.11
C PRO A 145 18.79 -0.97 16.32
N LYS A 146 18.07 -1.12 17.44
CA LYS A 146 17.32 -2.34 17.73
C LYS A 146 16.07 -2.47 16.85
N LEU A 147 15.38 -1.36 16.60
CA LEU A 147 14.28 -1.31 15.66
C LEU A 147 14.76 -1.66 14.24
N ALA A 148 15.87 -1.06 13.81
CA ALA A 148 16.49 -1.36 12.52
C ALA A 148 16.85 -2.85 12.39
N ASP A 149 17.47 -3.46 13.40
CA ASP A 149 17.78 -4.90 13.41
C ASP A 149 16.53 -5.78 13.29
N THR A 150 15.41 -5.40 13.93
CA THR A 150 14.14 -6.13 13.83
C THR A 150 13.51 -5.97 12.45
N ILE A 151 13.53 -4.76 11.89
CA ILE A 151 13.02 -4.47 10.54
C ILE A 151 13.83 -5.20 9.47
N ASP A 152 15.16 -5.25 9.59
CA ASP A 152 16.01 -6.01 8.66
C ASP A 152 15.64 -7.50 8.64
N LYS A 153 15.42 -8.10 9.81
CA LYS A 153 14.98 -9.51 9.91
C LYS A 153 13.60 -9.70 9.29
N TYR A 154 12.69 -8.77 9.51
CA TYR A 154 11.36 -8.79 8.89
C TYR A 154 11.44 -8.70 7.36
N ASN A 155 12.25 -7.78 6.82
CA ASN A 155 12.46 -7.62 5.38
C ASN A 155 13.10 -8.87 4.75
N LEU A 156 14.10 -9.48 5.41
CA LEU A 156 14.73 -10.72 4.94
C LEU A 156 13.71 -11.86 4.71
N GLY A 157 12.70 -11.98 5.58
CA GLY A 157 11.63 -12.98 5.43
C GLY A 157 10.76 -12.81 4.16
N LYS A 158 10.76 -11.62 3.55
CA LYS A 158 10.05 -11.35 2.27
C LYS A 158 10.74 -12.04 1.10
N GLY A 159 12.06 -12.00 1.05
CA GLY A 159 12.86 -12.70 0.04
C GLY A 159 12.63 -14.22 0.06
N GLU A 160 12.54 -14.81 1.27
CA GLU A 160 12.22 -16.23 1.45
C GLU A 160 10.78 -16.55 0.98
N SER A 161 9.82 -15.69 1.30
CA SER A 161 8.42 -15.82 0.87
C SER A 161 8.29 -15.82 -0.66
N LYS A 162 8.99 -14.89 -1.34
CA LYS A 162 9.08 -14.84 -2.81
C LYS A 162 9.62 -16.15 -3.39
N ASN A 163 10.74 -16.65 -2.84
CA ASN A 163 11.35 -17.90 -3.32
C ASN A 163 10.38 -19.08 -3.18
N LYS A 164 9.66 -19.17 -2.05
CA LYS A 164 8.63 -20.19 -1.83
C LYS A 164 7.46 -20.08 -2.81
N PHE A 165 7.00 -18.86 -3.10
CA PHE A 165 5.95 -18.61 -4.09
C PHE A 165 6.37 -19.09 -5.48
N PHE A 166 7.57 -18.73 -5.94
CA PHE A 166 8.07 -19.16 -7.24
C PHE A 166 8.26 -20.68 -7.30
N LEU A 167 8.83 -21.29 -6.26
CA LEU A 167 9.00 -22.74 -6.20
C LEU A 167 7.65 -23.48 -6.32
N LYS A 168 6.60 -22.99 -5.65
CA LYS A 168 5.25 -23.57 -5.68
C LYS A 168 4.59 -23.46 -7.05
N ASN A 169 4.69 -22.30 -7.70
CA ASN A 169 3.84 -21.98 -8.86
C ASN A 169 4.51 -22.19 -10.22
N HIS A 170 5.85 -22.22 -10.29
CA HIS A 170 6.59 -22.20 -11.54
C HIS A 170 6.26 -23.36 -12.50
N THR A 171 6.24 -24.59 -11.99
CA THR A 171 5.90 -25.77 -12.79
C THR A 171 4.47 -25.72 -13.32
N ASN A 172 3.54 -25.23 -12.52
CA ASN A 172 2.13 -25.13 -12.90
C ASN A 172 1.91 -24.03 -13.94
N ALA A 173 2.54 -22.87 -13.77
CA ALA A 173 2.46 -21.77 -14.74
C ALA A 173 2.97 -22.19 -16.13
N ARG A 174 4.10 -22.91 -16.19
CA ARG A 174 4.63 -23.45 -17.47
C ARG A 174 3.73 -24.51 -18.08
N LYS A 175 3.19 -25.43 -17.27
CA LYS A 175 2.22 -26.44 -17.75
C LYS A 175 0.97 -25.78 -18.31
N GLU A 176 0.44 -24.75 -17.64
CA GLU A 176 -0.73 -24.04 -18.12
C GLU A 176 -0.47 -23.27 -19.40
N LYS A 177 0.67 -22.57 -19.52
CA LYS A 177 1.07 -21.94 -20.77
C LYS A 177 1.13 -22.95 -21.91
N TYR A 178 1.70 -24.14 -21.68
CA TYR A 178 1.76 -25.20 -22.68
C TYR A 178 0.37 -25.71 -23.09
N ILE A 179 -0.55 -25.90 -22.12
CA ILE A 179 -1.89 -26.46 -22.37
C ILE A 179 -2.83 -25.41 -23.00
N LYS A 180 -2.82 -24.19 -22.49
CA LYS A 180 -3.77 -23.13 -22.86
C LYS A 180 -3.25 -22.17 -23.91
N SER A 181 -1.95 -22.23 -24.22
CA SER A 181 -1.26 -21.37 -25.20
C SER A 181 -1.48 -19.88 -24.93
N HIS A 182 -2.50 -19.26 -25.55
CA HIS A 182 -2.77 -17.82 -25.41
C HIS A 182 -3.78 -17.50 -24.29
N ASN A 183 -4.52 -18.50 -23.78
CA ASN A 183 -5.53 -18.30 -22.73
C ASN A 183 -5.00 -18.66 -21.32
N TYR A 184 -3.69 -18.52 -21.10
CA TYR A 184 -3.11 -18.73 -19.79
C TYR A 184 -3.29 -17.47 -18.94
N GLU A 185 -3.30 -17.64 -17.62
CA GLU A 185 -3.36 -16.54 -16.67
C GLU A 185 -2.04 -16.46 -15.91
N THR A 186 -1.55 -15.24 -15.71
CA THR A 186 -0.38 -14.99 -14.87
C THR A 186 -0.72 -15.29 -13.42
N PHE A 187 0.21 -15.93 -12.71
CA PHE A 187 0.12 -16.09 -11.26
C PHE A 187 0.84 -14.91 -10.61
N ASN A 188 0.16 -14.25 -9.69
CA ASN A 188 0.66 -13.06 -9.03
C ASN A 188 0.68 -13.30 -7.52
N GLY A 189 1.70 -12.77 -6.86
CA GLY A 189 1.78 -12.70 -5.41
C GLY A 189 2.24 -11.32 -4.98
N GLU A 190 1.63 -10.77 -3.94
CA GLU A 190 1.94 -9.44 -3.45
C GLU A 190 2.04 -9.43 -1.93
N LYS A 191 3.04 -8.71 -1.41
CA LYS A 191 3.19 -8.38 0.01
C LYS A 191 3.35 -6.88 0.18
N ASN A 192 2.28 -6.19 0.52
CA ASN A 192 2.28 -4.76 0.73
C ASN A 192 2.41 -4.42 2.22
N VAL A 193 2.95 -3.24 2.53
CA VAL A 193 3.14 -2.72 3.88
C VAL A 193 2.44 -1.37 3.98
N LEU A 194 1.63 -1.19 5.03
CA LEU A 194 0.99 0.08 5.35
C LEU A 194 1.39 0.49 6.77
N LEU A 195 2.10 1.62 6.91
CA LEU A 195 2.40 2.18 8.22
C LEU A 195 1.09 2.56 8.93
N SER A 196 0.99 2.13 10.18
CA SER A 196 -0.22 2.26 11.00
C SER A 196 -0.03 3.29 12.11
N ARG A 197 1.13 3.33 12.76
CA ARG A 197 1.48 4.33 13.78
C ARG A 197 3.00 4.45 13.90
N VAL A 198 3.51 5.67 13.96
CA VAL A 198 4.95 5.96 14.09
C VAL A 198 5.14 7.07 15.11
N ASP A 199 5.53 6.70 16.33
CA ASP A 199 5.89 7.63 17.40
C ASP A 199 6.91 6.98 18.35
N ASP A 200 7.35 7.69 19.38
CA ASP A 200 8.37 7.19 20.33
C ASP A 200 7.92 6.01 21.20
N GLN A 201 6.62 5.71 21.21
CA GLN A 201 6.05 4.59 21.95
C GLN A 201 5.79 3.39 21.06
N VAL A 202 5.46 3.61 19.78
CA VAL A 202 4.95 2.59 18.88
C VAL A 202 5.45 2.79 17.45
N PHE A 203 6.03 1.73 16.90
CA PHE A 203 6.18 1.53 15.46
C PHE A 203 5.28 0.38 15.02
N SER A 204 4.18 0.69 14.33
CA SER A 204 3.16 -0.28 13.92
C SER A 204 2.88 -0.22 12.43
N PHE A 205 2.67 -1.38 11.80
CA PHE A 205 2.33 -1.49 10.39
C PHE A 205 1.53 -2.76 10.09
N VAL A 206 0.76 -2.73 9.00
CA VAL A 206 0.03 -3.87 8.44
C VAL A 206 0.85 -4.49 7.32
N GLU A 207 1.00 -5.81 7.30
CA GLU A 207 1.38 -6.58 6.11
C GLU A 207 0.11 -7.12 5.46
N ILE A 208 -0.06 -6.85 4.17
CA ILE A 208 -1.13 -7.42 3.36
C ILE A 208 -0.50 -8.39 2.37
N TYR A 209 -0.85 -9.66 2.47
CA TYR A 209 -0.45 -10.71 1.55
C TYR A 209 -1.62 -11.15 0.68
N SER A 210 -1.44 -11.07 -0.63
CA SER A 210 -2.40 -11.58 -1.60
C SER A 210 -1.72 -12.48 -2.63
N THR A 211 -2.46 -13.46 -3.12
CA THR A 211 -2.11 -14.20 -4.33
C THR A 211 -3.32 -14.29 -5.21
N TYR A 212 -3.14 -14.15 -6.50
CA TYR A 212 -4.22 -14.24 -7.46
C TYR A 212 -3.72 -14.83 -8.77
N LYS A 213 -4.66 -15.38 -9.52
CA LYS A 213 -4.42 -15.95 -10.84
C LYS A 213 -5.42 -15.34 -11.80
N GLY A 214 -4.93 -14.58 -12.78
CA GLY A 214 -5.79 -13.71 -13.58
C GLY A 214 -6.51 -12.74 -12.64
N GLU A 215 -7.84 -12.70 -12.70
CA GLU A 215 -8.68 -11.86 -11.81
C GLU A 215 -9.16 -12.60 -10.55
N SER A 216 -8.86 -13.89 -10.42
CA SER A 216 -9.30 -14.71 -9.29
C SER A 216 -8.33 -14.60 -8.11
N ILE A 217 -8.81 -14.05 -7.00
CA ILE A 217 -8.04 -14.01 -5.74
C ILE A 217 -7.99 -15.41 -5.10
N ASP A 218 -6.78 -15.95 -5.01
CA ASP A 218 -6.51 -17.25 -4.40
C ASP A 218 -6.30 -17.14 -2.90
N THR A 219 -5.61 -16.10 -2.42
CA THR A 219 -5.34 -15.84 -1.00
C THR A 219 -5.41 -14.34 -0.75
N TYR A 220 -6.00 -13.94 0.38
CA TYR A 220 -5.92 -12.60 0.93
C TYR A 220 -5.77 -12.72 2.44
N PHE A 221 -4.82 -12.00 3.02
CA PHE A 221 -4.46 -12.10 4.42
C PHE A 221 -3.81 -10.81 4.91
N SER A 222 -4.31 -10.27 6.02
CA SER A 222 -3.72 -9.13 6.74
C SER A 222 -3.11 -9.60 8.06
N SER A 223 -1.89 -9.18 8.35
CA SER A 223 -1.27 -9.32 9.67
C SER A 223 -0.76 -7.98 10.16
N GLY A 224 -0.72 -7.80 11.48
CA GLY A 224 -0.18 -6.60 12.09
C GLY A 224 1.14 -6.87 12.80
N VAL A 225 2.03 -5.88 12.78
CA VAL A 225 3.28 -5.87 13.53
C VAL A 225 3.29 -4.62 14.39
N ASN A 226 3.57 -4.77 15.69
CA ASN A 226 3.61 -3.68 16.66
C ASN A 226 4.92 -3.77 17.44
N LEU A 227 5.78 -2.77 17.34
CA LEU A 227 7.11 -2.76 17.94
C LEU A 227 7.28 -1.57 18.88
N ASP A 228 7.98 -1.78 19.99
CA ASP A 228 8.57 -0.69 20.76
C ASP A 228 9.80 -0.19 19.99
N PRO A 229 9.86 1.09 19.59
CA PRO A 229 10.94 1.59 18.74
C PRO A 229 12.30 1.66 19.45
N ASN A 230 12.33 1.75 20.77
CA ASN A 230 13.57 1.81 21.54
C ASN A 230 14.17 0.43 21.77
N THR A 231 13.33 -0.60 21.95
CA THR A 231 13.79 -1.97 22.21
C THR A 231 13.80 -2.85 20.96
N GLY A 232 13.03 -2.51 19.93
CA GLY A 232 12.78 -3.34 18.76
C GLY A 232 11.96 -4.61 19.06
N GLU A 233 11.39 -4.73 20.27
CA GLU A 233 10.63 -5.89 20.71
C GLU A 233 9.14 -5.76 20.32
N MET A 234 8.49 -6.91 20.08
CA MET A 234 7.06 -6.96 19.81
C MET A 234 6.26 -6.47 21.03
N ILE A 235 5.33 -5.54 20.79
CA ILE A 235 4.32 -5.15 21.76
C ILE A 235 3.26 -6.25 21.82
N ARG A 236 3.06 -6.79 23.02
CA ARG A 236 2.10 -7.87 23.27
C ARG A 236 0.68 -7.32 23.29
N PHE A 237 -0.30 -8.10 22.82
CA PHE A 237 -1.71 -7.68 22.86
C PHE A 237 -2.17 -7.43 24.30
N SER A 238 -1.77 -8.31 25.23
CA SER A 238 -2.01 -8.18 26.66
C SER A 238 -1.32 -6.99 27.35
N ASP A 239 -0.33 -6.35 26.71
CA ASP A 239 0.24 -5.09 27.21
C ASP A 239 -0.67 -3.89 26.91
N VAL A 240 -1.57 -4.01 25.92
CA VAL A 240 -2.43 -2.92 25.43
C VAL A 240 -3.87 -3.08 25.93
N ILE A 241 -4.40 -4.30 25.96
CA ILE A 241 -5.79 -4.58 26.35
C ILE A 241 -5.88 -5.00 27.82
N ALA A 242 -6.65 -4.26 28.59
CA ALA A 242 -6.88 -4.49 30.02
C ALA A 242 -8.09 -5.39 30.30
N ASP A 243 -9.09 -5.42 29.41
CA ASP A 243 -10.34 -6.15 29.58
C ASP A 243 -10.77 -6.85 28.27
N GLU A 244 -10.40 -8.11 28.12
CA GLU A 244 -10.72 -8.93 26.93
C GLU A 244 -12.22 -9.26 26.82
N ASP A 245 -12.93 -9.41 27.95
CA ASP A 245 -14.38 -9.70 27.91
C ASP A 245 -15.14 -8.51 27.35
N LYS A 246 -14.81 -7.31 27.82
CA LYS A 246 -15.41 -6.09 27.30
C LYS A 246 -14.98 -5.81 25.86
N LEU A 247 -13.76 -6.17 25.48
CA LEU A 247 -13.33 -6.08 24.08
C LEU A 247 -14.18 -6.97 23.18
N ILE A 248 -14.47 -8.21 23.59
CA ILE A 248 -15.35 -9.13 22.84
C ILE A 248 -16.76 -8.53 22.67
N GLU A 249 -17.33 -7.95 23.73
CA GLU A 249 -18.61 -7.25 23.66
C GLU A 249 -18.56 -6.09 22.64
N THR A 250 -17.48 -5.30 22.67
CA THR A 250 -17.26 -4.19 21.73
C THR A 250 -17.12 -4.68 20.29
N ILE A 251 -16.45 -5.82 20.07
CA ILE A 251 -16.33 -6.44 18.76
C ILE A 251 -17.70 -6.86 18.24
N TYR A 252 -18.57 -7.44 19.08
CA TYR A 252 -19.93 -7.79 18.67
C TYR A 252 -20.75 -6.57 18.26
N GLU A 253 -20.67 -5.49 19.05
CA GLU A 253 -21.35 -4.24 18.72
C GLU A 253 -20.86 -3.67 17.38
N LYS A 254 -19.54 -3.62 17.16
CA LYS A 254 -18.95 -3.12 15.92
C LYS A 254 -19.29 -3.98 14.69
N LEU A 255 -19.31 -5.30 14.84
CA LEU A 255 -19.72 -6.20 13.77
C LEU A 255 -21.20 -6.01 13.41
N ASP A 256 -22.08 -5.85 14.41
CA ASP A 256 -23.51 -5.60 14.18
C ASP A 256 -23.76 -4.20 13.61
N GLU A 257 -22.94 -3.20 13.96
CA GLU A 257 -22.96 -1.86 13.35
C GLU A 257 -22.57 -1.90 11.87
N GLN A 258 -21.58 -2.72 11.50
CA GLN A 258 -21.16 -2.93 10.11
C GLN A 258 -22.25 -3.64 9.30
N ASP A 259 -22.77 -4.77 9.82
CA ASP A 259 -23.93 -5.46 9.26
C ASP A 259 -24.63 -6.27 10.36
N PRO A 260 -25.89 -5.95 10.73
CA PRO A 260 -26.65 -6.67 11.77
C PRO A 260 -26.82 -8.17 11.51
N GLY A 261 -26.62 -8.63 10.26
CA GLY A 261 -26.68 -10.04 9.88
C GLY A 261 -25.34 -10.76 9.89
N ILE A 262 -24.21 -10.05 10.08
CA ILE A 262 -22.89 -10.56 9.74
C ILE A 262 -22.52 -11.81 10.54
N ARG A 263 -22.79 -11.78 11.85
CA ARG A 263 -22.55 -12.91 12.78
C ARG A 263 -23.50 -14.07 12.53
N GLY A 264 -24.64 -13.83 11.88
CA GLY A 264 -25.58 -14.86 11.46
C GLY A 264 -25.12 -15.68 10.25
N ASN A 265 -24.02 -15.29 9.58
CA ASN A 265 -23.48 -16.04 8.43
C ASN A 265 -22.64 -17.27 8.84
N SER A 266 -22.48 -17.51 10.13
CA SER A 266 -21.79 -18.69 10.68
C SER A 266 -22.39 -19.09 12.01
N ASP A 267 -22.76 -20.36 12.18
CA ASP A 267 -23.30 -20.90 13.43
C ASP A 267 -22.34 -20.74 14.63
N ASN A 268 -21.04 -20.57 14.35
CA ASN A 268 -19.98 -20.48 15.35
C ASN A 268 -19.37 -19.07 15.48
N ALA A 269 -19.89 -18.05 14.81
CA ALA A 269 -19.27 -16.71 14.74
C ALA A 269 -18.87 -16.17 16.13
N ASP A 270 -19.80 -16.20 17.09
CA ASP A 270 -19.55 -15.70 18.45
C ASP A 270 -18.44 -16.49 19.16
N SER A 271 -18.46 -17.83 19.07
CA SER A 271 -17.42 -18.68 19.64
C SER A 271 -16.07 -18.51 18.94
N SER A 272 -16.07 -18.23 17.63
CA SER A 272 -14.86 -17.92 16.88
C SER A 272 -14.23 -16.62 17.36
N VAL A 273 -15.01 -15.56 17.62
CA VAL A 273 -14.50 -14.31 18.21
C VAL A 273 -13.86 -14.59 19.57
N VAL A 274 -14.55 -15.32 20.45
CA VAL A 274 -14.02 -15.65 21.79
C VAL A 274 -12.72 -16.45 21.67
N ASN A 275 -12.69 -17.50 20.85
CA ASN A 275 -11.49 -18.33 20.67
C ASN A 275 -10.34 -17.55 20.03
N TYR A 276 -10.66 -16.58 19.17
CA TYR A 276 -9.65 -15.74 18.54
C TYR A 276 -8.98 -14.81 19.54
N ILE A 277 -9.77 -14.13 20.40
CA ILE A 277 -9.25 -13.18 21.39
C ILE A 277 -8.66 -13.87 22.61
N LYS A 278 -9.29 -14.95 23.09
CA LYS A 278 -8.90 -15.69 24.31
C LYS A 278 -8.17 -17.00 24.01
N GLY A 279 -7.62 -17.13 22.79
CA GLY A 279 -6.88 -18.31 22.36
C GLY A 279 -5.66 -18.56 23.24
N GLU A 280 -5.03 -19.73 23.06
CA GLU A 280 -3.85 -20.11 23.86
C GLU A 280 -2.64 -19.21 23.58
N ASN A 281 -2.53 -18.66 22.37
CA ASN A 281 -1.42 -17.81 21.95
C ASN A 281 -1.93 -16.46 21.42
N GLU A 282 -1.54 -15.37 22.08
CA GLU A 282 -1.88 -14.02 21.63
C GLU A 282 -1.19 -13.64 20.30
N GLU A 283 -0.14 -14.37 19.88
CA GLU A 283 0.51 -14.16 18.57
C GLU A 283 -0.38 -14.55 17.39
N ASP A 284 -1.46 -15.32 17.62
CA ASP A 284 -2.44 -15.67 16.60
C ASP A 284 -3.47 -14.54 16.36
N ILE A 285 -3.46 -13.51 17.20
CA ILE A 285 -4.27 -12.30 17.04
C ILE A 285 -3.55 -11.38 16.06
N TYR A 286 -4.22 -11.07 14.96
CA TYR A 286 -3.74 -10.14 13.93
C TYR A 286 -4.34 -8.77 14.23
N TRP A 287 -3.49 -7.83 14.64
CA TRP A 287 -3.94 -6.50 15.04
C TRP A 287 -2.84 -5.45 14.88
N VAL A 288 -3.23 -4.19 14.71
CA VAL A 288 -2.31 -3.05 14.68
C VAL A 288 -2.74 -1.94 15.62
N MET A 289 -1.76 -1.18 16.09
CA MET A 289 -1.97 0.08 16.78
C MET A 289 -2.11 1.22 15.78
N ARG A 290 -3.14 2.03 15.96
CA ARG A 290 -3.45 3.24 15.20
C ARG A 290 -3.24 4.46 16.11
N PRO A 291 -3.12 5.69 15.58
CA PRO A 291 -3.02 6.90 16.39
C PRO A 291 -4.22 7.10 17.32
N TYR A 292 -5.39 6.59 16.93
CA TYR A 292 -6.66 6.75 17.64
C TYR A 292 -7.16 5.47 18.36
N GLY A 293 -6.47 4.34 18.25
CA GLY A 293 -6.93 3.07 18.84
C GLY A 293 -6.18 1.84 18.34
N ILE A 294 -6.89 0.73 18.22
CA ILE A 294 -6.40 -0.49 17.56
C ILE A 294 -7.35 -0.93 16.44
N THR A 295 -6.84 -1.72 15.50
CA THR A 295 -7.64 -2.45 14.51
C THR A 295 -7.30 -3.93 14.61
N ILE A 296 -8.32 -4.78 14.71
CA ILE A 296 -8.20 -6.25 14.73
C ILE A 296 -8.67 -6.80 13.38
N PHE A 297 -7.90 -7.72 12.80
CA PHE A 297 -8.18 -8.35 11.51
C PHE A 297 -8.69 -9.77 11.70
N PHE A 298 -9.94 -10.00 11.29
CA PHE A 298 -10.48 -11.34 11.13
C PHE A 298 -10.31 -11.77 9.68
N ASN A 299 -9.22 -12.48 9.40
CA ASN A 299 -8.91 -12.96 8.06
C ASN A 299 -10.01 -13.90 7.49
N PRO A 300 -10.10 -14.06 6.16
CA PRO A 300 -11.18 -14.84 5.53
C PRO A 300 -11.32 -16.24 6.11
N GLY A 301 -12.52 -16.59 6.59
CA GLY A 301 -12.81 -17.89 7.19
C GLY A 301 -12.65 -17.97 8.72
N VAL A 302 -12.20 -16.92 9.39
CA VAL A 302 -12.02 -16.92 10.87
C VAL A 302 -13.39 -16.86 11.58
N ILE A 303 -14.20 -15.85 11.29
CA ILE A 303 -15.52 -15.67 11.93
C ILE A 303 -16.69 -15.87 10.97
N VAL A 304 -16.51 -15.54 9.69
CA VAL A 304 -17.50 -15.68 8.62
C VAL A 304 -16.96 -16.55 7.48
N PRO A 305 -17.82 -17.13 6.62
CA PRO A 305 -17.37 -17.90 5.47
C PRO A 305 -16.40 -17.09 4.59
N ARG A 306 -15.39 -17.78 4.04
CA ARG A 306 -14.31 -17.16 3.25
C ARG A 306 -14.79 -16.22 2.13
N ILE A 307 -15.93 -16.53 1.52
CA ILE A 307 -16.51 -15.76 0.42
C ILE A 307 -16.95 -14.34 0.83
N MET A 308 -17.13 -14.09 2.12
CA MET A 308 -17.46 -12.77 2.66
C MET A 308 -16.22 -11.87 2.81
N GLY A 309 -15.02 -12.40 2.57
CA GLY A 309 -13.78 -11.64 2.70
C GLY A 309 -13.31 -11.45 4.15
N PRO A 310 -12.29 -10.60 4.35
CA PRO A 310 -11.78 -10.23 5.68
C PRO A 310 -12.76 -9.28 6.38
N LEU A 311 -12.72 -9.26 7.71
CA LEU A 311 -13.41 -8.26 8.53
C LEU A 311 -12.40 -7.51 9.38
N GLU A 312 -12.57 -6.20 9.49
CA GLU A 312 -11.73 -5.32 10.30
C GLU A 312 -12.58 -4.68 11.38
N VAL A 313 -12.12 -4.73 12.64
CA VAL A 313 -12.82 -4.07 13.75
C VAL A 313 -11.87 -3.08 14.39
N SER A 314 -12.21 -1.80 14.29
CA SER A 314 -11.48 -0.71 14.95
C SER A 314 -12.12 -0.34 16.27
N VAL A 315 -11.29 -0.26 17.32
CA VAL A 315 -11.69 0.12 18.68
C VAL A 315 -10.86 1.33 19.10
N THR A 316 -11.53 2.42 19.45
CA THR A 316 -10.87 3.71 19.70
C THR A 316 -10.59 3.94 21.18
N TYR A 317 -9.49 4.63 21.49
CA TYR A 317 -9.18 5.08 22.85
C TYR A 317 -10.24 6.04 23.40
N LEU A 318 -10.87 6.81 22.51
CA LEU A 318 -11.85 7.84 22.87
C LEU A 318 -13.17 7.23 23.33
N ASP A 319 -13.70 6.28 22.58
CA ASP A 319 -15.01 5.70 22.87
C ASP A 319 -14.95 4.61 23.95
N ASN A 320 -13.79 3.94 24.08
CA ASN A 320 -13.62 2.79 24.98
C ASN A 320 -12.33 2.87 25.84
N PRO A 321 -12.08 3.98 26.56
CA PRO A 321 -10.81 4.18 27.28
C PRO A 321 -10.50 3.09 28.31
N GLU A 322 -11.53 2.53 28.94
CA GLU A 322 -11.40 1.46 29.94
C GLU A 322 -10.95 0.10 29.39
N LEU A 323 -10.99 -0.10 28.07
CA LEU A 323 -10.46 -1.33 27.44
C LEU A 323 -8.94 -1.36 27.44
N PHE A 324 -8.29 -0.19 27.54
CA PHE A 324 -6.87 -0.04 27.33
C PHE A 324 -6.11 0.05 28.64
N THR A 325 -4.87 -0.43 28.64
CA THR A 325 -3.92 -0.13 29.72
C THR A 325 -3.44 1.33 29.60
N ASP A 326 -2.98 1.91 30.71
CA ASP A 326 -2.41 3.26 30.71
C ASP A 326 -1.02 3.34 30.01
N LYS A 327 -0.48 2.21 29.53
CA LYS A 327 0.87 2.14 28.94
C LYS A 327 0.92 2.82 27.57
N TYR A 328 -0.17 2.73 26.80
CA TYR A 328 -0.25 3.28 25.46
C TYR A 328 -1.52 4.09 25.30
N THR A 329 -1.38 5.36 24.93
CA THR A 329 -2.52 6.26 24.73
C THR A 329 -2.67 6.63 23.27
N ALA A 330 -3.75 7.34 22.96
CA ALA A 330 -3.88 8.09 21.72
C ALA A 330 -2.62 8.91 21.46
N GLU A 331 -2.23 8.98 20.20
CA GLU A 331 -1.06 9.71 19.77
C GLU A 331 -1.28 11.21 19.98
N ASN A 332 -0.35 11.83 20.71
CA ASN A 332 -0.36 13.26 20.93
C ASN A 332 0.28 13.97 19.74
N GLY A 333 -0.31 15.09 19.32
CA GLY A 333 0.19 15.89 18.20
C GLY A 333 -0.34 15.43 16.84
N ASN A 334 0.50 15.63 15.82
CA ASN A 334 0.19 15.45 14.40
C ASN A 334 0.50 14.01 13.98
N TRP A 335 -0.35 13.45 13.12
CA TRP A 335 -0.15 12.11 12.58
C TRP A 335 -0.83 11.98 11.23
N ALA A 336 -0.39 11.01 10.44
CA ALA A 336 -1.00 10.66 9.18
C ALA A 336 -1.09 9.14 9.01
N ILE A 337 -2.15 8.67 8.37
CA ILE A 337 -2.42 7.25 8.21
C ILE A 337 -3.23 6.95 6.95
N SER A 338 -2.75 6.01 6.13
CA SER A 338 -3.42 5.62 4.90
C SER A 338 -4.45 4.52 5.17
N LEU A 339 -5.71 4.84 4.91
CA LEU A 339 -6.88 4.01 5.23
C LEU A 339 -8.06 4.35 4.34
N LYS A 340 -8.92 3.36 4.04
CA LYS A 340 -10.23 3.58 3.36
C LYS A 340 -11.30 4.11 4.33
N GLU A 341 -11.20 3.76 5.60
CA GLU A 341 -12.11 4.20 6.68
C GLU A 341 -11.34 4.58 7.95
N ALA A 342 -11.88 5.49 8.75
CA ALA A 342 -11.30 5.92 10.01
C ALA A 342 -12.38 6.29 11.06
N TYR A 343 -12.01 6.24 12.34
CA TYR A 343 -12.89 6.54 13.47
C TYR A 343 -12.29 7.65 14.33
N ILE A 344 -12.59 8.90 14.00
CA ILE A 344 -11.90 10.09 14.52
C ILE A 344 -12.93 11.14 14.92
N ASP A 345 -12.76 11.78 16.07
CA ASP A 345 -13.60 12.91 16.48
C ASP A 345 -13.22 14.18 15.70
N VAL A 346 -13.84 14.37 14.52
CA VAL A 346 -13.60 15.54 13.66
C VAL A 346 -14.51 16.71 13.99
N ASN A 347 -15.48 16.50 14.88
CA ASN A 347 -16.46 17.49 15.27
C ASN A 347 -16.23 18.08 16.69
N GLY A 348 -15.38 17.43 17.49
CA GLY A 348 -14.99 17.83 18.84
C GLY A 348 -16.04 17.52 19.92
N ASP A 349 -16.97 16.59 19.70
CA ASP A 349 -18.03 16.22 20.65
C ASP A 349 -17.61 15.16 21.68
N GLY A 350 -16.38 14.66 21.56
CA GLY A 350 -15.83 13.64 22.45
C GLY A 350 -16.25 12.21 22.10
N LYS A 351 -16.72 11.97 20.87
CA LYS A 351 -16.97 10.64 20.30
C LYS A 351 -16.33 10.53 18.93
N SER A 352 -15.90 9.34 18.55
CA SER A 352 -15.37 9.16 17.19
C SER A 352 -16.49 9.27 16.14
N ASP A 353 -16.24 10.03 15.08
CA ASP A 353 -17.01 10.00 13.85
C ASP A 353 -16.51 8.89 12.92
N HIS A 354 -17.42 8.14 12.30
CA HIS A 354 -17.07 7.15 11.28
C HIS A 354 -16.90 7.85 9.93
N ILE A 355 -15.71 7.79 9.34
CA ILE A 355 -15.39 8.45 8.09
C ILE A 355 -14.93 7.42 7.09
N TYR A 356 -15.57 7.36 5.93
CA TYR A 356 -15.20 6.47 4.83
C TYR A 356 -15.51 7.13 3.49
N TRP A 357 -15.07 6.54 2.39
CA TRP A 357 -15.33 7.09 1.07
C TRP A 357 -15.52 6.01 0.00
N GLU A 358 -16.26 6.39 -1.03
CA GLU A 358 -16.57 5.60 -2.21
C GLU A 358 -16.11 6.35 -3.45
N ASP A 359 -15.73 5.58 -4.47
CA ASP A 359 -15.36 6.11 -5.76
C ASP A 359 -16.65 6.40 -6.53
N ASP A 360 -16.72 7.56 -7.18
CA ASP A 360 -17.80 7.86 -8.10
C ASP A 360 -17.36 7.51 -9.53
N TYR A 361 -18.12 6.62 -10.18
CA TYR A 361 -17.82 6.10 -11.52
C TYR A 361 -18.76 6.68 -12.56
N GLU A 362 -18.22 6.90 -13.77
CA GLU A 362 -19.03 7.03 -14.99
C GLU A 362 -18.70 5.89 -15.96
N ASP A 363 -19.75 5.30 -16.53
CA ASP A 363 -19.64 4.30 -17.60
C ASP A 363 -19.39 5.00 -18.93
N GLU A 364 -18.49 4.46 -19.75
CA GLU A 364 -18.38 4.91 -21.13
C GLU A 364 -19.66 4.56 -21.90
N ASP A 365 -20.22 5.51 -22.64
CA ASP A 365 -21.48 5.36 -23.39
C ASP A 365 -21.40 4.17 -24.38
N GLY A 366 -21.92 3.00 -23.96
CA GLY A 366 -21.92 1.76 -24.74
C GLY A 366 -20.63 0.93 -24.69
N GLY A 367 -19.73 1.19 -23.72
CA GLY A 367 -18.46 0.47 -23.51
C GLY A 367 -18.48 -0.51 -22.31
N ASP A 368 -17.41 -1.31 -22.18
CA ASP A 368 -17.13 -2.22 -21.06
C ASP A 368 -16.18 -1.57 -20.01
N SER A 369 -15.91 -0.27 -20.12
CA SER A 369 -14.97 0.50 -19.29
C SER A 369 -15.70 1.51 -18.38
N SER A 370 -15.33 1.54 -17.10
CA SER A 370 -15.74 2.55 -16.13
C SER A 370 -14.51 3.32 -15.64
N TYR A 371 -14.63 4.64 -15.48
CA TYR A 371 -13.55 5.47 -14.95
C TYR A 371 -13.99 6.20 -13.69
N ILE A 372 -13.04 6.45 -12.77
CA ILE A 372 -13.32 7.19 -11.54
C ILE A 372 -13.36 8.67 -11.89
N THR A 373 -14.52 9.30 -11.75
CA THR A 373 -14.76 10.72 -12.07
C THR A 373 -14.89 11.60 -10.83
N GLY A 374 -14.98 11.00 -9.65
CA GLY A 374 -15.09 11.73 -8.40
C GLY A 374 -14.95 10.86 -7.15
N ILE A 375 -15.26 11.46 -6.01
CA ILE A 375 -15.26 10.80 -4.70
C ILE A 375 -16.45 11.25 -3.87
N SER A 376 -17.05 10.27 -3.20
CA SER A 376 -18.09 10.47 -2.20
C SER A 376 -17.54 10.16 -0.81
N ILE A 377 -17.40 11.19 0.01
CA ILE A 377 -16.89 11.14 1.38
C ILE A 377 -18.07 11.14 2.35
N TYR A 378 -18.09 10.20 3.28
CA TYR A 378 -19.12 10.06 4.29
C TYR A 378 -18.52 10.41 5.65
N VAL A 379 -19.22 11.27 6.40
CA VAL A 379 -18.95 11.52 7.82
C VAL A 379 -20.20 11.12 8.57
N ASN A 380 -20.12 9.98 9.27
CA ASN A 380 -21.25 9.20 9.74
C ASN A 380 -22.23 8.96 8.56
N ASP A 381 -23.51 9.30 8.73
CA ASP A 381 -24.54 9.11 7.69
C ASP A 381 -24.59 10.23 6.63
N LYS A 382 -23.68 11.22 6.69
CA LYS A 382 -23.73 12.40 5.82
C LYS A 382 -22.73 12.29 4.68
N LYS A 383 -23.26 12.28 3.44
CA LYS A 383 -22.51 12.19 2.19
C LYS A 383 -22.10 13.56 1.64
N TYR A 384 -20.87 13.63 1.10
CA TYR A 384 -20.28 14.77 0.39
C TYR A 384 -19.62 14.28 -0.89
N SER A 385 -20.03 14.78 -2.06
CA SER A 385 -19.50 14.34 -3.35
C SER A 385 -18.70 15.45 -4.02
N PHE A 386 -17.58 15.07 -4.63
CA PHE A 386 -16.66 15.96 -5.34
C PHE A 386 -16.25 15.33 -6.66
N ASP A 387 -16.41 16.08 -7.75
CA ASP A 387 -15.94 15.66 -9.07
C ASP A 387 -14.46 16.00 -9.22
N TYR A 388 -13.71 15.12 -9.88
CA TYR A 388 -12.34 15.38 -10.30
C TYR A 388 -12.31 16.15 -11.62
N ASN A 389 -11.21 16.86 -11.86
CA ASN A 389 -11.02 17.59 -13.11
C ASN A 389 -10.80 16.66 -14.31
N ASP A 390 -10.26 15.47 -14.06
CA ASP A 390 -10.02 14.42 -15.03
C ASP A 390 -10.30 13.05 -14.40
N TYR A 391 -10.44 12.03 -15.24
CA TYR A 391 -10.70 10.68 -14.77
C TYR A 391 -9.45 10.03 -14.15
N SER A 392 -9.66 9.25 -13.10
CA SER A 392 -8.61 8.48 -12.42
C SER A 392 -8.78 6.99 -12.67
N ASN A 393 -7.66 6.29 -12.79
CA ASN A 393 -7.60 4.84 -12.87
C ASN A 393 -7.61 4.19 -11.47
N ASP A 394 -7.07 4.90 -10.47
CA ASP A 394 -6.94 4.41 -9.09
C ASP A 394 -6.89 5.60 -8.13
N ILE A 395 -7.44 5.43 -6.93
CA ILE A 395 -7.40 6.43 -5.88
C ILE A 395 -7.06 5.82 -4.51
N ALA A 396 -6.25 6.52 -3.73
CA ALA A 396 -5.87 6.10 -2.39
C ALA A 396 -5.89 7.30 -1.42
N SER A 397 -6.29 7.06 -0.17
CA SER A 397 -6.48 8.11 0.82
C SER A 397 -5.52 8.02 2.00
N THR A 398 -5.17 9.18 2.54
CA THR A 398 -4.45 9.36 3.80
C THR A 398 -5.22 10.33 4.69
N PHE A 399 -5.61 9.87 5.88
CA PHE A 399 -6.17 10.72 6.92
C PHE A 399 -5.05 11.39 7.70
N ILE A 400 -5.22 12.67 7.98
CA ILE A 400 -4.17 13.52 8.53
C ILE A 400 -4.77 14.33 9.67
N LYS A 401 -4.12 14.29 10.83
CA LYS A 401 -4.33 15.26 11.89
C LYS A 401 -3.17 16.25 11.86
N ASN A 402 -3.48 17.51 11.56
CA ASN A 402 -2.52 18.60 11.66
C ASN A 402 -3.02 19.63 12.68
N CYS A 403 -2.31 19.72 13.81
CA CYS A 403 -2.71 20.46 15.00
C CYS A 403 -4.11 20.02 15.50
N ASN A 404 -5.11 20.90 15.37
CA ASN A 404 -6.50 20.63 15.76
C ASN A 404 -7.40 20.35 14.56
N ASP A 405 -6.86 20.41 13.34
CA ASP A 405 -7.61 20.20 12.12
C ASP A 405 -7.36 18.79 11.57
N TYR A 406 -8.37 18.28 10.86
CA TYR A 406 -8.30 17.00 10.19
C TYR A 406 -8.44 17.20 8.68
N TYR A 407 -7.64 16.46 7.93
CA TYR A 407 -7.62 16.48 6.48
C TYR A 407 -7.65 15.05 5.93
N MET A 408 -8.15 14.92 4.70
CA MET A 408 -8.03 13.71 3.91
C MET A 408 -7.34 14.07 2.61
N TYR A 409 -6.17 13.47 2.37
CA TYR A 409 -5.45 13.56 1.12
C TYR A 409 -5.87 12.38 0.26
N VAL A 410 -6.25 12.64 -0.99
CA VAL A 410 -6.65 11.62 -1.95
C VAL A 410 -5.73 11.70 -3.16
N LYS A 411 -4.85 10.71 -3.28
CA LYS A 411 -4.02 10.51 -4.44
C LYS A 411 -4.87 9.96 -5.57
N THR A 412 -4.77 10.55 -6.76
CA THR A 412 -5.37 10.06 -8.01
C THR A 412 -4.28 9.75 -9.03
N THR A 413 -4.47 8.72 -9.85
CA THR A 413 -3.57 8.37 -10.95
C THR A 413 -4.34 8.44 -12.27
N GLN A 414 -4.03 9.43 -13.11
CA GLN A 414 -4.69 9.62 -14.40
C GLN A 414 -4.10 8.70 -15.48
N ALA A 415 -4.77 8.56 -16.63
CA ALA A 415 -4.29 7.73 -17.74
C ALA A 415 -2.97 8.18 -18.38
N SER A 416 -2.56 9.42 -18.17
CA SER A 416 -1.24 9.92 -18.57
C SER A 416 -0.15 9.60 -17.53
N ASP A 417 -0.43 8.72 -16.56
CA ASP A 417 0.41 8.43 -15.39
C ASP A 417 0.70 9.66 -14.50
N MET A 418 -0.05 10.75 -14.71
CA MET A 418 0.04 11.94 -13.87
C MET A 418 -0.64 11.66 -12.54
N VAL A 419 0.03 12.08 -11.47
CA VAL A 419 -0.44 11.89 -10.10
C VAL A 419 -0.77 13.23 -9.50
N TYR A 420 -1.98 13.35 -8.99
CA TYR A 420 -2.47 14.53 -8.28
C TYR A 420 -2.93 14.13 -6.89
N THR A 421 -2.81 15.05 -5.94
CA THR A 421 -3.33 14.88 -4.59
C THR A 421 -4.42 15.92 -4.33
N TYR A 422 -5.66 15.46 -4.21
CA TYR A 422 -6.81 16.28 -3.82
C TYR A 422 -6.88 16.34 -2.30
N VAL A 423 -7.07 17.53 -1.75
CA VAL A 423 -7.09 17.77 -0.30
C VAL A 423 -8.48 18.17 0.14
N TYR A 424 -9.00 17.47 1.14
CA TYR A 424 -10.28 17.75 1.77
C TYR A 424 -10.07 18.06 3.25
N LYS A 425 -10.67 19.13 3.75
CA LYS A 425 -10.73 19.42 5.18
C LYS A 425 -11.97 18.76 5.79
N LEU A 426 -11.78 18.11 6.93
CA LEU A 426 -12.81 17.50 7.75
C LEU A 426 -13.04 18.42 8.95
N SER A 427 -14.19 19.11 9.02
CA SER A 427 -14.44 20.14 10.03
C SER A 427 -15.87 20.10 10.55
N GLY A 428 -16.06 19.75 11.84
CA GLY A 428 -17.33 20.04 12.51
C GLY A 428 -18.55 19.38 11.88
N SER A 429 -18.39 18.15 11.35
CA SER A 429 -19.34 17.39 10.51
C SER A 429 -19.49 17.84 9.05
N GLU A 430 -18.62 18.71 8.54
CA GLU A 430 -18.54 19.10 7.13
C GLU A 430 -17.24 18.69 6.44
N VAL A 431 -17.35 18.35 5.15
CA VAL A 431 -16.21 18.08 4.29
C VAL A 431 -16.13 19.19 3.24
N THR A 432 -14.96 19.82 3.12
CA THR A 432 -14.73 20.89 2.15
C THR A 432 -13.47 20.63 1.33
N TYR A 433 -13.58 20.73 0.01
CA TYR A 433 -12.41 20.74 -0.87
C TYR A 433 -11.53 21.96 -0.59
N VAL A 434 -10.24 21.71 -0.36
CA VAL A 434 -9.22 22.72 -0.05
C VAL A 434 -8.46 23.10 -1.31
N GLY A 435 -8.01 22.10 -2.07
CA GLY A 435 -7.18 22.31 -3.25
C GLY A 435 -6.57 21.02 -3.78
N GLU A 436 -5.75 21.17 -4.81
CA GLU A 436 -5.05 20.10 -5.52
C GLU A 436 -3.56 20.42 -5.52
N GLN A 437 -2.73 19.39 -5.35
CA GLN A 437 -1.28 19.50 -5.41
C GLN A 437 -0.71 18.49 -6.39
N ASP A 438 0.26 18.94 -7.18
CA ASP A 438 1.06 18.10 -8.08
C ASP A 438 2.10 17.29 -7.29
N GLY A 439 2.71 16.30 -7.92
CA GLY A 439 3.76 15.49 -7.31
C GLY A 439 3.25 14.23 -6.61
N VAL A 440 4.14 13.26 -6.53
CA VAL A 440 3.88 11.95 -5.93
C VAL A 440 4.41 11.97 -4.50
N ILE A 441 3.59 11.59 -3.52
CA ILE A 441 4.08 11.30 -2.17
C ILE A 441 5.17 10.23 -2.27
N TYR A 442 6.40 10.63 -1.98
CA TYR A 442 7.58 9.83 -2.24
C TYR A 442 7.63 8.63 -1.29
N LYS A 443 7.90 7.45 -1.84
CA LYS A 443 7.89 6.15 -1.13
C LYS A 443 6.61 5.88 -0.31
N GLY A 444 5.48 6.44 -0.76
CA GLY A 444 4.14 5.95 -0.45
C GLY A 444 3.64 6.14 0.98
N CYS A 445 4.33 6.91 1.84
CA CYS A 445 3.88 7.11 3.20
C CYS A 445 3.99 8.58 3.65
N ILE A 446 2.89 9.10 4.20
CA ILE A 446 2.90 10.22 5.13
C ILE A 446 2.61 9.59 6.48
N TYR A 447 3.62 9.48 7.34
CA TYR A 447 3.43 9.09 8.75
C TYR A 447 3.52 10.30 9.68
N ASP A 448 4.29 11.32 9.30
CA ASP A 448 4.40 12.59 10.01
C ASP A 448 3.99 13.78 9.11
N PRO A 449 2.92 14.51 9.45
CA PRO A 449 2.54 15.75 8.76
C PRO A 449 3.59 16.85 8.81
N GLU A 450 4.48 16.86 9.81
CA GLU A 450 5.49 17.90 9.97
C GLU A 450 6.69 17.69 9.03
N HIS A 451 6.87 16.49 8.49
CA HIS A 451 7.85 16.25 7.45
C HIS A 451 7.59 14.95 6.68
N PHE A 452 7.59 15.07 5.37
CA PHE A 452 7.55 13.94 4.43
C PHE A 452 8.14 14.40 3.09
N TYR A 453 8.19 13.52 2.12
CA TYR A 453 8.83 13.79 0.83
C TYR A 453 7.82 13.74 -0.31
N VAL A 454 7.98 14.64 -1.27
CA VAL A 454 7.26 14.60 -2.55
C VAL A 454 8.26 14.52 -3.70
N SER A 455 7.92 13.73 -4.70
CA SER A 455 8.65 13.58 -5.95
C SER A 455 7.91 14.31 -7.06
N HIS A 456 8.62 15.17 -7.79
CA HIS A 456 8.11 15.88 -8.96
C HIS A 456 8.88 15.45 -10.20
N THR A 457 8.18 15.38 -11.32
CA THR A 457 8.81 15.30 -12.63
C THR A 457 9.36 16.69 -12.99
N LEU A 458 10.68 16.81 -13.04
CA LEU A 458 11.38 18.02 -13.45
C LEU A 458 11.72 17.93 -14.94
N PHE A 459 11.30 18.91 -15.70
CA PHE A 459 11.57 18.98 -17.13
C PHE A 459 12.64 20.05 -17.33
N LEU A 460 13.89 19.61 -17.24
CA LEU A 460 15.06 20.45 -17.39
C LEU A 460 15.66 20.19 -18.79
N VAL A 461 16.98 20.02 -18.88
CA VAL A 461 17.66 19.49 -20.09
C VAL A 461 17.18 18.07 -20.44
N GLN A 462 16.75 17.34 -19.42
CA GLN A 462 16.21 15.99 -19.45
C GLN A 462 14.96 15.96 -18.56
N VAL A 463 14.09 14.97 -18.78
CA VAL A 463 12.97 14.67 -17.87
C VAL A 463 13.51 13.78 -16.75
N ILE A 464 13.53 14.31 -15.53
CA ILE A 464 14.11 13.64 -14.35
C ILE A 464 13.20 13.77 -13.15
N TYR A 465 13.38 12.93 -12.14
CA TYR A 465 12.61 13.01 -10.90
C TYR A 465 13.41 13.73 -9.81
N GLY A 466 12.82 14.80 -9.28
CA GLY A 466 13.36 15.56 -8.17
C GLY A 466 12.54 15.32 -6.91
N ILE A 467 13.20 15.16 -5.78
CA ILE A 467 12.54 14.97 -4.48
C ILE A 467 12.81 16.14 -3.56
N LYS A 468 11.81 16.45 -2.74
CA LYS A 468 11.82 17.60 -1.85
C LYS A 468 11.13 17.26 -0.53
N LYS A 469 11.75 17.66 0.58
CA LYS A 469 11.11 17.60 1.90
C LYS A 469 10.05 18.69 2.01
N VAL A 470 8.87 18.31 2.49
CA VAL A 470 7.69 19.16 2.64
C VAL A 470 7.03 18.92 3.98
N LYS A 471 6.14 19.82 4.38
CA LYS A 471 5.27 19.67 5.55
C LYS A 471 3.87 20.18 5.28
N ILE A 472 2.89 19.76 6.04
CA ILE A 472 1.51 20.24 5.91
C ILE A 472 1.39 21.63 6.57
N GLY A 473 0.91 22.60 5.79
CA GLY A 473 0.65 23.95 6.25
C GLY A 473 -0.66 24.07 7.05
N ASP A 474 -0.85 25.24 7.67
CA ASP A 474 -2.09 25.57 8.41
C ASP A 474 -3.33 25.58 7.51
N ASP A 475 -3.14 25.73 6.19
CA ASP A 475 -4.19 25.68 5.17
C ASP A 475 -4.55 24.25 4.73
N GLY A 476 -3.82 23.24 5.22
CA GLY A 476 -3.98 21.85 4.85
C GLY A 476 -3.27 21.45 3.56
N LEU A 477 -2.62 22.37 2.85
CA LEU A 477 -1.78 22.04 1.69
C LEU A 477 -0.33 21.88 2.16
N TYR A 478 0.43 21.01 1.52
CA TYR A 478 1.85 20.88 1.86
C TYR A 478 2.66 22.08 1.32
N SER A 479 3.71 22.44 2.05
CA SER A 479 4.64 23.52 1.75
C SER A 479 6.09 23.01 1.83
N ASN A 480 6.97 23.65 1.08
CA ASN A 480 8.38 23.26 0.98
C ASN A 480 9.14 23.53 2.29
N LEU A 481 9.81 22.50 2.82
CA LEU A 481 10.84 22.64 3.85
C LEU A 481 12.20 22.90 3.20
N ASP A 482 12.54 22.09 2.20
CA ASP A 482 13.77 22.28 1.44
C ASP A 482 13.63 23.43 0.46
N LYS A 483 14.76 24.07 0.15
CA LYS A 483 14.79 25.15 -0.84
C LYS A 483 14.69 24.60 -2.27
N TYR A 484 15.39 23.51 -2.55
CA TYR A 484 15.57 22.95 -3.89
C TYR A 484 15.18 21.47 -3.92
N PHE A 485 14.94 20.96 -5.12
CA PHE A 485 14.82 19.53 -5.37
C PHE A 485 16.19 18.88 -5.39
N THR A 486 16.30 17.72 -4.77
CA THR A 486 17.45 16.82 -4.91
C THR A 486 17.16 15.81 -6.01
N VAL A 487 18.15 15.53 -6.85
CA VAL A 487 18.06 14.58 -7.97
C VAL A 487 19.05 13.45 -7.73
N SER A 488 18.61 12.21 -7.92
CA SER A 488 19.48 11.05 -7.77
C SER A 488 20.47 10.94 -8.92
N GLU A 489 21.62 10.32 -8.65
CA GLU A 489 22.59 10.02 -9.70
C GLU A 489 22.02 9.10 -10.80
N LYS A 490 21.08 8.20 -10.47
CA LYS A 490 20.50 7.29 -11.49
C LYS A 490 19.32 7.91 -12.24
N SER A 491 18.65 8.90 -11.66
CA SER A 491 17.66 9.69 -12.39
C SER A 491 18.35 10.68 -13.33
N SER A 492 19.56 11.15 -13.04
CA SER A 492 20.28 12.02 -13.96
C SER A 492 21.18 11.22 -14.90
N LYS A 493 20.87 11.27 -16.21
CA LYS A 493 21.79 10.80 -17.24
C LYS A 493 22.93 11.78 -17.49
N GLU A 494 23.94 11.30 -18.19
CA GLU A 494 25.05 12.14 -18.64
C GLU A 494 24.58 13.15 -19.69
N ILE A 495 25.04 14.39 -19.54
CA ILE A 495 24.76 15.49 -20.45
C ILE A 495 26.09 15.98 -21.03
N THR A 496 26.19 15.99 -22.36
CA THR A 496 27.36 16.47 -23.09
C THR A 496 27.14 17.90 -23.58
N VAL A 497 28.12 18.77 -23.33
CA VAL A 497 28.16 20.13 -23.88
C VAL A 497 28.52 20.08 -25.37
N LYS A 498 27.61 20.49 -26.26
CA LYS A 498 27.84 20.51 -27.72
C LYS A 498 28.67 21.71 -28.16
N THR A 499 28.45 22.86 -27.52
CA THR A 499 29.16 24.11 -27.80
C THR A 499 29.49 24.81 -26.50
N ASP A 500 30.58 25.57 -26.44
CA ASP A 500 30.97 26.31 -25.25
C ASP A 500 29.79 27.10 -24.64
N ILE A 501 29.55 26.87 -23.35
CA ILE A 501 28.50 27.53 -22.56
C ILE A 501 29.11 28.20 -21.32
N ASN A 502 28.45 29.25 -20.82
CA ASN A 502 28.86 29.89 -19.59
C ASN A 502 27.97 29.41 -18.44
N VAL A 503 28.63 29.04 -17.34
CA VAL A 503 28.03 28.55 -16.11
C VAL A 503 28.61 29.34 -14.92
N LYS A 504 28.03 29.18 -13.73
CA LYS A 504 28.61 29.75 -12.50
C LYS A 504 29.12 28.63 -11.61
N GLU A 505 30.25 28.81 -10.96
CA GLU A 505 30.67 27.85 -9.92
C GLU A 505 29.65 27.86 -8.78
N VAL A 506 29.40 26.70 -8.18
CA VAL A 506 28.57 26.57 -6.98
C VAL A 506 29.30 25.68 -5.98
N ASP A 507 29.12 25.91 -4.69
CA ASP A 507 29.64 25.00 -3.66
C ASP A 507 28.51 24.14 -3.05
N GLU A 508 28.90 23.18 -2.21
CA GLU A 508 27.97 22.32 -1.47
C GLU A 508 27.00 23.14 -0.59
N ALA A 509 27.46 24.29 -0.09
CA ALA A 509 26.68 25.23 0.71
C ALA A 509 25.82 26.21 -0.12
N GLU A 510 25.61 25.92 -1.41
CA GLU A 510 24.76 26.67 -2.34
C GLU A 510 25.25 28.08 -2.71
N ASN A 511 26.48 28.44 -2.37
CA ASN A 511 27.02 29.75 -2.72
C ASN A 511 27.40 29.78 -4.20
N VAL A 512 26.82 30.74 -4.92
CA VAL A 512 27.10 30.94 -6.34
C VAL A 512 28.31 31.86 -6.49
N GLY A 513 29.34 31.34 -7.15
CA GLY A 513 30.63 31.98 -7.39
C GLY A 513 30.71 32.69 -8.75
N THR A 514 31.92 32.69 -9.31
CA THR A 514 32.22 33.37 -10.56
C THR A 514 31.76 32.61 -11.79
N GLU A 515 31.54 33.33 -12.89
CA GLU A 515 31.26 32.76 -14.20
C GLU A 515 32.49 32.03 -14.77
N LYS A 516 32.25 30.87 -15.39
CA LYS A 516 33.24 30.02 -16.05
C LYS A 516 32.65 29.50 -17.35
N THR A 517 33.49 29.28 -18.35
CA THR A 517 33.09 28.63 -19.60
C THR A 517 33.36 27.13 -19.52
N LEU A 518 32.34 26.32 -19.79
CA LEU A 518 32.51 24.88 -20.05
C LEU A 518 32.72 24.68 -21.55
N PRO A 519 33.86 24.09 -21.97
CA PRO A 519 34.11 23.82 -23.37
C PRO A 519 33.22 22.70 -23.92
N SER A 520 33.04 22.70 -25.24
CA SER A 520 32.47 21.57 -25.99
C SER A 520 33.15 20.24 -25.63
N GLY A 521 32.35 19.19 -25.45
CA GLY A 521 32.77 17.84 -25.09
C GLY A 521 32.83 17.55 -23.58
N VAL A 522 32.56 18.54 -22.72
CA VAL A 522 32.44 18.31 -21.27
C VAL A 522 31.16 17.55 -20.95
N ILE A 523 31.26 16.59 -20.03
CA ILE A 523 30.15 15.76 -19.55
C ILE A 523 29.84 16.13 -18.09
N PHE A 524 28.55 16.20 -17.74
CA PHE A 524 28.08 16.44 -16.39
C PHE A 524 26.75 15.73 -16.10
N LYS A 525 26.38 15.67 -14.82
CA LYS A 525 25.05 15.22 -14.35
C LYS A 525 24.39 16.30 -13.49
N ILE A 526 23.06 16.30 -13.43
CA ILE A 526 22.26 17.17 -12.56
C ILE A 526 22.08 16.49 -11.21
N PHE A 527 22.27 17.23 -10.10
CA PHE A 527 22.02 16.69 -8.75
C PHE A 527 21.06 17.56 -7.93
N ARG A 528 20.78 18.80 -8.36
CA ARG A 528 19.89 19.72 -7.63
C ARG A 528 19.28 20.77 -8.57
N SER A 529 18.05 21.20 -8.30
CA SER A 529 17.38 22.25 -9.11
C SER A 529 16.28 22.95 -8.34
N ASP A 530 15.97 24.20 -8.70
CA ASP A 530 14.74 24.88 -8.28
C ASP A 530 13.57 24.65 -9.25
N TYR A 531 13.70 23.69 -10.18
CA TYR A 531 12.78 23.34 -11.25
C TYR A 531 12.61 24.39 -12.35
N GLU A 532 12.74 25.68 -12.03
CA GLU A 532 12.35 26.76 -12.94
C GLU A 532 13.52 27.52 -13.56
N THR A 533 14.58 27.81 -12.79
CA THR A 533 15.56 28.83 -13.17
C THR A 533 16.99 28.33 -13.22
N PHE A 534 17.31 27.20 -12.59
CA PHE A 534 18.63 26.60 -12.73
C PHE A 534 18.68 25.09 -12.49
N ALA A 535 19.76 24.47 -12.95
CA ALA A 535 20.20 23.15 -12.54
C ALA A 535 21.63 23.24 -11.99
N ASP A 536 21.85 22.74 -10.78
CA ASP A 536 23.18 22.51 -10.24
C ASP A 536 23.67 21.12 -10.67
N CYS A 537 24.89 21.11 -11.18
CA CYS A 537 25.47 20.00 -11.90
C CYS A 537 26.85 19.63 -11.33
N VAL A 538 27.21 18.37 -11.49
CA VAL A 538 28.50 17.80 -11.09
C VAL A 538 29.25 17.27 -12.31
N LEU A 539 30.54 17.61 -12.39
CA LEU A 539 31.48 17.10 -13.38
C LEU A 539 32.08 15.76 -12.94
N GLU A 540 32.70 15.01 -13.86
CA GLU A 540 33.40 13.76 -13.55
C GLU A 540 34.50 13.92 -12.48
N ASP A 541 35.12 15.09 -12.39
CA ASP A 541 36.15 15.40 -11.40
C ASP A 541 35.59 15.83 -10.03
N GLY A 542 34.27 15.83 -9.87
CA GLY A 542 33.56 16.26 -8.67
C GLY A 542 33.32 17.77 -8.56
N SER A 543 33.79 18.58 -9.52
CA SER A 543 33.55 20.02 -9.51
C SER A 543 32.08 20.34 -9.75
N LEU A 544 31.55 21.32 -9.02
CA LEU A 544 30.15 21.72 -9.07
C LEU A 544 29.95 23.04 -9.81
N PHE A 545 28.89 23.15 -10.59
CA PHE A 545 28.49 24.39 -11.25
C PHE A 545 26.97 24.51 -11.37
N ARG A 546 26.49 25.73 -11.59
CA ARG A 546 25.11 26.09 -11.88
C ARG A 546 24.95 26.42 -13.36
N LEU A 547 24.07 25.66 -14.02
CA LEU A 547 23.51 25.98 -15.32
C LEU A 547 22.27 26.86 -15.13
N GLU A 548 22.32 28.11 -15.59
CA GLU A 548 21.15 28.99 -15.57
C GLU A 548 20.21 28.61 -16.72
N MET A 549 18.92 28.51 -16.43
CA MET A 549 17.90 28.11 -17.40
C MET A 549 16.90 29.25 -17.60
N GLU A 550 16.44 29.37 -18.84
CA GLU A 550 15.54 30.42 -19.26
C GLU A 550 14.33 29.79 -19.97
N LYS A 551 13.14 30.35 -19.73
CA LYS A 551 11.94 30.05 -20.53
C LYS A 551 11.99 30.87 -21.81
N SER A 552 11.77 30.25 -22.97
CA SER A 552 11.58 30.97 -24.23
C SER A 552 10.33 31.84 -24.19
N ASP A 553 10.25 32.86 -25.04
CA ASP A 553 9.04 33.69 -25.25
C ASP A 553 7.83 32.90 -25.83
N SER A 554 7.98 31.61 -26.14
CA SER A 554 6.85 30.74 -26.48
C SER A 554 6.16 30.24 -25.20
N ASP A 555 4.85 29.96 -25.25
CA ASP A 555 4.02 29.48 -24.12
C ASP A 555 4.42 28.08 -23.57
N SER A 556 5.70 27.71 -23.66
CA SER A 556 6.28 26.53 -23.03
C SER A 556 6.32 26.72 -21.51
N TYR A 557 5.73 25.76 -20.79
CA TYR A 557 5.81 25.69 -19.33
C TYR A 557 7.21 25.30 -18.83
N TRP A 558 8.08 24.83 -19.73
CA TRP A 558 9.41 24.27 -19.41
C TRP A 558 10.56 25.24 -19.73
N PRO A 559 11.59 25.32 -18.88
CA PRO A 559 12.87 25.95 -19.24
C PRO A 559 13.44 25.23 -20.46
N ASN A 560 13.74 25.97 -21.53
CA ASN A 560 14.17 25.40 -22.80
C ASN A 560 15.35 26.14 -23.41
N MET A 561 15.95 27.09 -22.67
CA MET A 561 17.13 27.82 -23.08
C MET A 561 18.19 27.89 -21.98
N THR A 562 19.44 28.07 -22.39
CA THR A 562 20.56 28.51 -21.54
C THR A 562 21.44 29.46 -22.36
N ASN A 563 21.97 30.50 -21.73
CA ASN A 563 22.80 31.52 -22.40
C ASN A 563 22.15 32.08 -23.68
N GLY A 564 20.82 32.25 -23.68
CA GLY A 564 20.04 32.72 -24.83
C GLY A 564 19.97 31.78 -26.05
N LYS A 565 20.30 30.49 -25.89
CA LYS A 565 20.21 29.45 -26.93
C LYS A 565 19.34 28.29 -26.48
N GLY A 566 18.73 27.57 -27.41
CA GLY A 566 17.92 26.39 -27.07
C GLY A 566 18.76 25.29 -26.43
N LEU A 567 18.26 24.64 -25.37
CA LEU A 567 19.01 23.59 -24.64
C LEU A 567 19.51 22.50 -25.61
N TRP A 568 18.68 22.03 -26.53
CA TRP A 568 19.01 21.01 -27.54
C TRP A 568 20.11 21.42 -28.55
N GLU A 569 20.34 22.72 -28.70
CA GLU A 569 21.39 23.24 -29.59
C GLU A 569 22.77 23.15 -28.93
N VAL A 570 22.81 23.29 -27.60
CA VAL A 570 24.06 23.44 -26.84
C VAL A 570 24.35 22.28 -25.90
N LEU A 571 23.37 21.41 -25.63
CA LEU A 571 23.47 20.22 -24.78
C LEU A 571 22.89 19.00 -25.51
N GLU A 572 23.42 17.82 -25.18
CA GLU A 572 22.94 16.51 -25.61
C GLU A 572 22.83 15.61 -24.38
N ALA A 573 21.64 15.11 -24.08
CA ALA A 573 21.41 14.16 -23.00
C ALA A 573 21.30 12.75 -23.58
N GLU A 574 21.79 11.75 -22.85
CA GLU A 574 21.58 10.34 -23.19
C GLU A 574 20.07 10.02 -23.14
N GLU A 575 19.53 9.38 -24.19
CA GLU A 575 18.12 8.93 -24.20
C GLU A 575 17.94 7.70 -23.28
N TYR A 576 16.74 7.55 -22.72
CA TYR A 576 16.37 6.42 -21.87
C TYR A 576 16.11 5.13 -22.64
#